data_AF-A0A812ZD51-F1
#
_entry.id   AF-A0A812ZD51-F1
#
_cell.length_a   1.000
_cell.length_b   1.000
_cell.length_c   1.000
_cell.angle_alpha   90.00
_cell.angle_beta   90.00
_cell.angle_gamma   90.00
#
_symmetry.space_group_name_H-M   'P 1'
#
loop_
_entity.id
_entity.type
_entity.pdbx_description
1 polymer ?
#
loop_
_entity_poly.entity_id
_entity_poly.type
_entity_poly.pdbx_seq_one_letter_code
_entity_poly.pdbx_strand_id
1 'polypeptide(L)'
;MNLPTRKAAKAILVARELYRSVDLALLEASGNLAPARSLRFKKVRRFLSWTSKFCARRFYTLGTLTLAVRLLVTKHGVVPPLAGNFDINSWVTDQSKVLHKLIRRSVKNSWERANRAMALNPDELETQVQAWGADELEMPVQVGKA
;
A
#
# COMPACT_ATOMS: atom_id res chain seq x y z
N MET A 1 12.14 19.51 22.58
CA MET A 1 11.60 19.10 21.26
C MET A 1 10.65 17.93 21.48
N ASN A 2 9.33 18.12 21.31
CA ASN A 2 8.38 17.01 21.41
C ASN A 2 8.53 16.09 20.19
N LEU A 3 8.85 14.82 20.42
CA LEU A 3 8.89 13.80 19.37
C LEU A 3 7.51 13.76 18.68
N PRO A 4 7.45 13.75 17.34
CA PRO A 4 6.18 13.62 16.64
C PRO A 4 5.52 12.31 17.07
N THR A 5 4.25 12.39 17.48
CA THR A 5 3.44 11.20 17.81
C THR A 5 3.58 10.14 16.71
N ARG A 6 3.48 8.84 17.02
CA ARG A 6 3.58 7.75 16.02
C ARG A 6 2.69 7.99 14.78
N LYS A 7 1.54 8.66 14.97
CA LYS A 7 0.63 9.09 13.89
C LYS A 7 1.24 10.17 13.01
N ALA A 8 1.86 11.20 13.59
CA ALA A 8 2.54 12.26 12.86
C ALA A 8 3.73 11.73 12.05
N ALA A 9 4.55 10.83 12.61
CA ALA A 9 5.64 10.19 11.88
C ALA A 9 5.14 9.43 10.64
N LYS A 10 4.07 8.63 10.77
CA LYS A 10 3.44 7.96 9.62
C LYS A 10 2.90 8.95 8.59
N ALA A 11 2.24 10.01 9.02
CA ALA A 11 1.67 11.01 8.14
C ALA A 11 2.75 11.75 7.32
N ILE A 12 3.91 12.04 7.92
CA ILE A 12 5.06 12.63 7.21
C ILE A 12 5.56 11.70 6.11
N LEU A 13 5.72 10.40 6.39
CA LEU A 13 6.14 9.42 5.38
C LEU A 13 5.13 9.33 4.23
N VAL A 14 3.84 9.28 4.55
CA VAL A 14 2.78 9.25 3.54
C VAL A 14 2.76 10.54 2.71
N ALA A 15 2.89 11.71 3.34
CA ALA A 15 2.90 12.99 2.63
C ALA A 15 4.06 13.09 1.64
N ARG A 16 5.25 12.61 2.00
CA ARG A 16 6.41 12.56 1.10
C ARG A 16 6.17 11.68 -0.12
N GLU A 17 5.62 10.47 0.08
CA GLU A 17 5.33 9.57 -1.05
C GLU A 17 4.19 10.10 -1.92
N LEU A 18 3.17 10.72 -1.33
CA LEU A 18 2.12 11.39 -2.07
C LEU A 18 2.69 12.53 -2.91
N TYR A 19 3.52 13.41 -2.34
CA TYR A 19 4.10 14.54 -3.05
C TYR A 19 4.91 14.11 -4.28
N ARG A 20 5.67 13.01 -4.16
CA ARG A 20 6.42 12.42 -5.27
C ARG A 20 5.55 11.81 -6.38
N SER A 21 4.31 11.45 -6.04
CA SER A 21 3.42 10.68 -6.92
C SER A 21 2.31 11.52 -7.53
N VAL A 22 1.96 12.66 -6.91
CA VAL A 22 0.89 13.55 -7.37
C VAL A 22 1.31 14.21 -8.68
N ASP A 23 0.38 14.18 -9.64
CA ASP A 23 0.46 14.96 -10.85
C ASP A 23 -0.10 16.36 -10.56
N LEU A 24 0.79 17.36 -10.48
CA LEU A 24 0.41 18.73 -10.11
C LEU A 24 -0.49 19.39 -11.15
N ALA A 25 -0.26 19.12 -12.44
CA ALA A 25 -1.08 19.67 -13.52
C ALA A 25 -2.51 19.11 -13.47
N LEU A 26 -2.63 17.80 -13.20
CA LEU A 26 -3.94 17.19 -12.96
C LEU A 26 -4.62 17.78 -11.72
N LEU A 27 -3.87 17.96 -10.63
CA LEU A 27 -4.41 18.50 -9.40
C LEU A 27 -4.98 19.90 -9.64
N GLU A 28 -4.23 20.76 -10.32
CA GLU A 28 -4.66 22.11 -10.69
C GLU A 28 -5.92 22.09 -11.57
N ALA A 29 -5.97 21.20 -12.57
CA ALA A 29 -7.12 21.10 -13.47
C ALA A 29 -8.38 20.50 -12.83
N SER A 30 -8.24 19.57 -11.88
CA SER A 30 -9.36 18.72 -11.42
C SER A 30 -9.63 18.77 -9.92
N GLY A 31 -8.72 19.32 -9.13
CA GLY A 31 -8.76 19.30 -7.68
C GLY A 31 -8.62 17.91 -7.06
N ASN A 32 -8.19 16.89 -7.80
CA ASN A 32 -8.01 15.54 -7.26
C ASN A 32 -6.53 15.17 -7.12
N LEU A 33 -6.16 14.58 -5.98
CA LEU A 33 -4.81 14.04 -5.77
C LEU A 33 -4.54 12.76 -6.57
N ALA A 34 -5.58 11.95 -6.76
CA ALA A 34 -5.49 10.71 -7.52
C ALA A 34 -6.00 10.90 -8.96
N PRO A 35 -5.35 10.30 -9.97
CA PRO A 35 -5.74 10.43 -11.38
C PRO A 35 -7.11 9.87 -11.73
N ALA A 36 -7.66 9.00 -10.89
CA ALA A 36 -9.04 8.58 -10.94
C ALA A 36 -9.44 7.98 -9.58
N ARG A 37 -10.74 7.76 -9.39
CA ARG A 37 -11.31 7.20 -8.16
C ARG A 37 -11.45 5.67 -8.18
N SER A 38 -10.74 4.99 -9.09
CA SER A 38 -10.82 3.53 -9.27
C SER A 38 -9.46 2.88 -9.57
N LEU A 39 -9.20 1.73 -8.94
CA LEU A 39 -8.02 0.90 -9.23
C LEU A 39 -8.07 0.18 -10.58
N ARG A 40 -9.18 0.28 -11.33
CA ARG A 40 -9.26 -0.26 -12.71
C ARG A 40 -8.26 0.44 -13.64
N PHE A 41 -7.96 1.72 -13.37
CA PHE A 41 -7.04 2.51 -14.17
C PHE A 41 -5.57 2.22 -13.83
N LYS A 42 -4.76 1.97 -14.86
CA LYS A 42 -3.30 1.74 -14.72
C LYS A 42 -2.58 2.89 -14.03
N LYS A 43 -2.97 4.14 -14.34
CA LYS A 43 -2.42 5.35 -13.71
C LYS A 43 -2.62 5.37 -12.19
N VAL A 44 -3.80 4.97 -11.69
CA VAL A 44 -4.06 4.92 -10.24
C VAL A 44 -3.25 3.81 -9.56
N ARG A 45 -3.08 2.64 -10.20
CA ARG A 45 -2.23 1.58 -9.66
C ARG A 45 -0.77 2.01 -9.55
N ARG A 46 -0.24 2.73 -10.56
CA ARG A 46 1.11 3.32 -10.50
C ARG A 46 1.21 4.39 -9.40
N PHE A 47 0.23 5.29 -9.32
CA PHE A 47 0.14 6.32 -8.28
C PHE A 47 0.20 5.73 -6.85
N LEU A 48 -0.29 4.51 -6.64
CA LEU A 48 -0.32 3.84 -5.33
C LEU A 48 0.72 2.72 -5.19
N SER A 49 1.69 2.60 -6.10
CA SER A 49 2.67 1.50 -6.04
C SER A 49 3.49 1.53 -4.75
N TRP A 50 3.76 2.72 -4.21
CA TRP A 50 4.47 2.92 -2.94
C TRP A 50 3.70 2.39 -1.71
N THR A 51 2.41 2.06 -1.84
CA THR A 51 1.61 1.59 -0.70
C THR A 51 1.98 0.19 -0.23
N SER A 52 2.68 -0.59 -1.06
CA SER A 52 3.26 -1.88 -0.66
C SER A 52 4.49 -1.73 0.24
N LYS A 53 5.11 -0.54 0.30
CA LYS A 53 6.28 -0.29 1.17
C LYS A 53 5.93 -0.36 2.65
N PHE A 54 4.67 -0.10 3.02
CA PHE A 54 4.22 -0.03 4.41
C PHE A 54 2.97 -0.91 4.64
N CYS A 55 3.15 -2.23 4.64
CA CYS A 55 2.07 -3.22 4.75
C CYS A 55 1.45 -3.39 6.15
N ALA A 56 1.81 -2.57 7.14
CA ALA A 56 1.30 -2.75 8.50
C ALA A 56 -0.21 -2.46 8.59
N ARG A 57 -0.95 -3.37 9.26
CA ARG A 57 -2.43 -3.39 9.39
C ARG A 57 -3.08 -2.05 9.83
N ARG A 58 -2.30 -1.15 10.46
CA ARG A 58 -2.74 0.17 10.94
C ARG A 58 -1.83 1.32 10.48
N PHE A 59 -1.21 1.19 9.31
CA PHE A 59 -0.39 2.27 8.75
C PHE A 59 -1.27 3.36 8.10
N TYR A 60 -2.21 2.95 7.25
CA TYR A 60 -3.07 3.84 6.45
C TYR A 60 -4.44 4.11 7.08
N THR A 61 -4.46 4.62 8.31
CA THR A 61 -5.73 5.04 8.91
C THR A 61 -6.22 6.35 8.29
N LEU A 62 -7.54 6.56 8.26
CA LEU A 62 -8.10 7.83 7.77
C LEU A 62 -7.47 9.04 8.44
N GLY A 63 -7.29 9.01 9.77
CA GLY A 63 -6.64 10.10 10.49
C GLY A 63 -5.17 10.33 10.13
N THR A 64 -4.44 9.30 9.68
CA THR A 64 -3.06 9.45 9.17
C THR A 64 -3.08 10.09 7.80
N LEU A 65 -4.01 9.67 6.93
CA LEU A 65 -4.17 10.22 5.59
C LEU A 65 -4.64 11.68 5.63
N THR A 66 -5.58 12.04 6.51
CA THR A 66 -6.00 13.43 6.73
C THR A 66 -4.85 14.31 7.15
N LEU A 67 -4.00 13.85 8.07
CA LEU A 67 -2.81 14.60 8.47
C LEU A 67 -1.80 14.70 7.31
N ALA A 68 -1.62 13.64 6.53
CA ALA A 68 -0.73 13.65 5.37
C ALA A 68 -1.18 14.64 4.29
N VAL A 69 -2.49 14.70 3.99
CA VAL A 69 -3.04 15.66 3.03
C VAL A 69 -2.92 17.10 3.54
N ARG A 70 -3.11 17.34 4.84
CA ARG A 70 -2.82 18.66 5.44
C ARG A 70 -1.35 19.05 5.31
N LEU A 71 -0.43 18.10 5.49
CA LEU A 71 1.00 18.32 5.32
C LEU A 71 1.37 18.62 3.86
N LEU A 72 0.69 18.02 2.87
CA LEU A 72 0.90 18.38 1.47
C LEU A 72 0.63 19.86 1.22
N VAL A 73 -0.47 20.38 1.74
CA VAL A 73 -0.81 21.81 1.54
C VAL A 73 0.12 22.71 2.34
N THR A 74 0.31 22.41 3.63
CA THR A 74 1.03 23.32 4.56
C THR A 74 2.56 23.24 4.49
N LYS A 75 3.13 22.10 4.10
CA LYS A 75 4.60 21.90 4.07
C LYS A 75 5.16 21.74 2.67
N HIS A 76 4.41 21.13 1.76
CA HIS A 76 4.85 20.94 0.37
C HIS A 76 4.30 21.99 -0.60
N GLY A 77 3.52 22.96 -0.10
CA GLY A 77 2.99 24.06 -0.92
C GLY A 77 2.04 23.59 -2.02
N VAL A 78 1.42 22.42 -1.85
CA VAL A 78 0.48 21.89 -2.84
C VAL A 78 -0.83 22.69 -2.76
N VAL A 79 -1.12 23.46 -3.80
CA VAL A 79 -2.31 24.31 -3.88
C VAL A 79 -3.39 23.61 -4.71
N PRO A 80 -4.53 23.24 -4.13
CA PRO A 80 -5.70 22.80 -4.89
C PRO A 80 -6.35 23.99 -5.62
N PRO A 81 -7.09 23.76 -6.71
CA PRO A 81 -7.72 24.82 -7.48
C PRO A 81 -8.69 25.64 -6.62
N LEU A 82 -8.39 26.92 -6.49
CA LEU A 82 -9.12 27.88 -5.68
C LEU A 82 -10.30 28.43 -6.50
N ALA A 83 -11.44 27.75 -6.45
CA ALA A 83 -12.71 28.33 -6.89
C ALA A 83 -13.29 29.26 -5.80
N GLY A 84 -14.21 30.15 -6.18
CA GLY A 84 -14.74 31.23 -5.30
C GLY A 84 -15.36 30.79 -3.97
N ASN A 85 -15.64 29.50 -3.76
CA ASN A 85 -16.16 28.91 -2.52
C ASN A 85 -15.32 27.72 -2.01
N PHE A 86 -14.02 27.71 -2.30
CA PHE A 86 -13.16 26.58 -1.96
C PHE A 86 -12.88 26.49 -0.45
N ASP A 87 -13.45 25.48 0.22
CA ASP A 87 -13.07 25.12 1.59
C ASP A 87 -11.99 24.04 1.60
N ILE A 88 -10.79 24.45 2.04
CA ILE A 88 -9.63 23.58 2.19
C ILE A 88 -9.90 22.40 3.13
N ASN A 89 -10.69 22.58 4.20
CA ASN A 89 -10.93 21.52 5.17
C ASN A 89 -11.84 20.42 4.60
N SER A 90 -12.90 20.82 3.89
CA SER A 90 -13.75 19.89 3.13
C SER A 90 -12.94 19.17 2.05
N TRP A 91 -12.12 19.89 1.28
CA TRP A 91 -11.26 19.28 0.28
C TRP A 91 -10.30 18.24 0.87
N VAL A 92 -9.58 18.60 1.95
CA VAL A 92 -8.70 17.68 2.67
C VAL A 92 -9.47 16.42 3.09
N THR A 93 -10.68 16.59 3.63
CA THR A 93 -11.52 15.48 4.10
C THR A 93 -11.92 14.56 2.95
N ASP A 94 -12.35 15.11 1.84
CA ASP A 94 -12.78 14.36 0.67
C ASP A 94 -11.62 13.60 0.03
N GLN A 95 -10.48 14.26 -0.20
CA GLN A 95 -9.30 13.61 -0.75
C GLN A 95 -8.78 12.51 0.18
N SER A 96 -8.84 12.71 1.49
CA SER A 96 -8.47 11.68 2.48
C SER A 96 -9.35 10.44 2.39
N LYS A 97 -10.66 10.61 2.23
CA LYS A 97 -11.61 9.50 2.08
C LYS A 97 -11.36 8.73 0.78
N VAL A 98 -11.13 9.45 -0.33
CA VAL A 98 -10.80 8.86 -1.64
C VAL A 98 -9.51 8.05 -1.54
N LEU A 99 -8.43 8.63 -1.01
CA LEU A 99 -7.16 7.95 -0.81
C LEU A 99 -7.32 6.73 0.09
N HIS A 100 -8.05 6.84 1.20
CA HIS A 100 -8.26 5.73 2.12
C HIS A 100 -8.94 4.54 1.43
N LYS A 101 -10.00 4.81 0.63
CA LYS A 101 -10.69 3.77 -0.14
C LYS A 101 -9.76 3.09 -1.15
N LEU A 102 -8.98 3.87 -1.89
CA LEU A 102 -8.08 3.35 -2.91
C LEU A 102 -6.92 2.56 -2.31
N ILE A 103 -6.27 3.08 -1.27
CA ILE A 103 -5.14 2.45 -0.58
C ILE A 103 -5.60 1.15 0.06
N ARG A 104 -6.73 1.13 0.79
CA ARG A 104 -7.25 -0.09 1.41
C ARG A 104 -7.47 -1.20 0.39
N ARG A 105 -8.01 -0.86 -0.79
CA ARG A 105 -8.23 -1.82 -1.87
C ARG A 105 -6.92 -2.22 -2.57
N SER A 106 -5.96 -1.30 -2.70
CA SER A 106 -4.65 -1.58 -3.29
C SER A 106 -3.84 -2.54 -2.43
N VAL A 107 -3.79 -2.30 -1.11
CA VAL A 107 -3.12 -3.16 -0.13
C VAL A 107 -3.77 -4.53 -0.08
N LYS A 108 -5.12 -4.60 -0.03
CA LYS A 108 -5.85 -5.87 -0.09
C LYS A 108 -5.51 -6.66 -1.37
N ASN A 109 -5.57 -6.03 -2.54
CA ASN A 109 -5.26 -6.67 -3.82
C ASN A 109 -3.78 -7.09 -3.94
N SER A 110 -2.87 -6.42 -3.22
CA SER A 110 -1.44 -6.75 -3.21
C SER A 110 -1.18 -7.94 -2.29
N TRP A 111 -1.85 -7.98 -1.13
CA TRP A 111 -1.82 -9.13 -0.22
C TRP A 111 -2.45 -10.38 -0.87
N GLU A 112 -3.59 -10.24 -1.53
CA GLU A 112 -4.21 -11.33 -2.30
C GLU A 112 -3.31 -11.82 -3.45
N ARG A 113 -2.58 -10.92 -4.11
CA ARG A 113 -1.60 -11.31 -5.14
C ARG A 113 -0.37 -12.00 -4.57
N ALA A 114 0.15 -11.54 -3.43
CA ALA A 114 1.26 -12.20 -2.74
C ALA A 114 0.84 -13.61 -2.27
N ASN A 115 -0.35 -13.75 -1.70
CA ASN A 115 -0.89 -15.06 -1.31
C ASN A 115 -1.20 -15.95 -2.52
N ARG A 116 -1.66 -15.40 -3.64
CA ARG A 116 -1.86 -16.18 -4.89
C ARG A 116 -0.54 -16.56 -5.56
N ALA A 117 0.48 -15.73 -5.46
CA ALA A 117 1.82 -16.06 -5.95
C ALA A 117 2.48 -17.17 -5.11
N MET A 118 2.04 -17.38 -3.86
CA MET A 118 2.36 -18.56 -3.06
C MET A 118 1.42 -19.76 -3.31
N ALA A 119 0.42 -19.63 -4.18
CA ALA A 119 -0.62 -20.66 -4.40
C ALA A 119 -0.63 -21.26 -5.82
N LEU A 120 0.50 -21.18 -6.53
CA LEU A 120 0.77 -21.88 -7.80
C LEU A 120 2.19 -22.45 -7.62
N ASN A 121 2.47 -23.75 -7.65
CA ASN A 121 1.92 -24.82 -8.49
C ASN A 121 1.80 -26.16 -7.70
N PRO A 122 0.60 -26.78 -7.57
CA PRO A 122 0.42 -28.06 -6.87
C PRO A 122 1.29 -29.20 -7.46
N ASP A 123 1.50 -29.18 -8.78
CA ASP A 123 2.26 -30.20 -9.50
C ASP A 123 3.79 -30.09 -9.25
N GLU A 124 4.31 -28.89 -8.99
CA GLU A 124 5.73 -28.71 -8.57
C GLU A 124 5.95 -29.18 -7.13
N LEU A 125 4.92 -29.12 -6.28
CA LEU A 125 4.97 -29.61 -4.91
C LEU A 125 4.93 -31.15 -4.86
N GLU A 126 4.09 -31.80 -5.69
CA GLU A 126 4.06 -33.27 -5.84
C GLU A 126 5.38 -33.81 -6.41
N THR A 127 5.97 -33.11 -7.38
CA THR A 127 7.26 -33.49 -7.98
C THR A 127 8.42 -33.39 -6.96
N GLN A 128 8.43 -32.37 -6.08
CA GLN A 128 9.45 -32.25 -5.03
C GLN A 128 9.25 -33.23 -3.86
N VAL A 129 8.01 -33.56 -3.51
CA VAL A 129 7.71 -34.54 -2.45
C VAL A 129 8.06 -35.97 -2.89
N GLN A 130 7.83 -36.34 -4.16
CA GLN A 130 8.30 -37.62 -4.70
C GLN A 130 9.83 -37.71 -4.77
N ALA A 131 10.53 -36.60 -5.04
CA ALA A 131 12.00 -36.57 -5.05
C ALA A 131 12.64 -36.72 -3.66
N TRP A 132 11.93 -36.37 -2.57
CA TRP A 132 12.40 -36.57 -1.18
C TRP A 132 11.99 -37.93 -0.58
N GLY A 133 11.00 -38.61 -1.17
CA GLY A 133 10.55 -39.93 -0.71
C GLY A 133 11.34 -41.13 -1.24
N ALA A 134 12.38 -40.91 -2.04
CA ALA A 134 13.17 -41.98 -2.66
C ALA A 134 14.55 -42.21 -2.02
N ASP A 135 14.99 -41.35 -1.09
CA ASP A 135 16.34 -41.39 -0.51
C ASP A 135 16.41 -41.95 0.93
N GLU A 136 15.28 -42.38 1.51
CA GLU A 136 15.19 -42.91 2.90
C GLU A 136 14.63 -44.35 3.00
N LEU A 137 14.93 -45.23 2.03
CA LEU A 137 14.54 -46.65 2.13
C LEU A 137 15.63 -47.69 1.85
N GLU A 138 16.92 -47.30 1.88
CA GLU A 138 18.01 -48.28 1.94
C GLU A 138 19.04 -47.93 3.03
N MET A 139 18.68 -48.17 4.29
CA MET A 139 19.68 -48.50 5.30
C MET A 139 19.22 -49.72 6.12
N PRO A 140 19.99 -50.83 6.12
CA PRO A 140 19.64 -52.02 6.88
C PRO A 140 19.80 -51.77 8.39
N VAL A 141 18.73 -52.03 9.15
CA VAL A 141 18.77 -52.08 10.62
C VAL A 141 19.58 -53.30 11.05
N GLN A 142 20.80 -53.09 11.57
CA GLN A 142 21.52 -54.14 12.29
C GLN A 142 20.94 -54.28 13.69
N VAL A 143 20.30 -55.42 13.95
CA VAL A 143 19.86 -55.84 15.28
C VAL A 143 21.07 -56.41 16.03
N GLY A 144 21.68 -55.60 16.88
CA GLY A 144 22.68 -56.07 17.86
C GLY A 144 22.00 -56.67 19.08
N LYS A 145 22.08 -58.00 19.24
CA LYS A 145 21.83 -58.69 20.52
C LYS A 145 23.01 -58.49 21.46
N ALA A 146 22.72 -58.19 22.72
CA ALA A 146 23.45 -58.70 23.89
C ALA A 146 22.48 -58.74 25.08
#